data_AF-A0A920TA97-F1
#
_entry.id   AF-A0A920TA97-F1
#
_cell.length_a   1.000
_cell.length_b   1.000
_cell.length_c   1.000
_cell.angle_alpha   90.00
_cell.angle_beta   90.00
_cell.angle_gamma   90.00
#
_symmetry.space_group_name_H-M   'P 1'
#
loop_
_entity.id
_entity.type
_entity.pdbx_description
1 polymer ?
#
loop_
_entity_poly.entity_id
_entity_poly.type
_entity_poly.pdbx_seq_one_letter_code
_entity_poly.pdbx_strand_id
1 'polypeptide(L)'
;MWGNSTLVARKLVEAGSTFVTVNWEAQRGGHWDLHGNTFGMLRGHLPVLDAMVTALVTDLKDSGLLETTLVVVMGEMGRTPRINAKAGRDHWPQCGSACCSVRESSGAA
;
A
#
# COMPACT_ATOMS: atom_id res chain seq x y z
N MET A 1 7.23 13.26 3.79
CA MET A 1 7.85 12.49 4.88
C MET A 1 7.69 10.96 4.71
N TRP A 2 7.00 10.45 3.68
CA TRP A 2 6.55 9.05 3.64
C TRP A 2 7.54 8.05 3.05
N GLY A 3 8.43 8.45 2.13
CA GLY A 3 9.57 7.61 1.74
C GLY A 3 10.51 7.29 2.91
N ASN A 4 10.58 8.18 3.91
CA ASN A 4 11.32 7.89 5.13
C ASN A 4 10.60 6.82 5.97
N SER A 5 9.27 6.75 5.93
CA SER A 5 8.50 5.73 6.67
C SER A 5 8.78 4.32 6.14
N THR A 6 8.87 4.13 4.82
CA THR A 6 9.22 2.82 4.24
C THR A 6 10.68 2.45 4.52
N LEU A 7 11.60 3.42 4.49
CA LEU A 7 12.99 3.20 4.89
C LEU A 7 13.12 2.79 6.37
N VAL A 8 12.39 3.46 7.26
CA VAL A 8 12.34 3.10 8.69
C VAL A 8 11.74 1.71 8.86
N ALA A 9 10.66 1.38 8.12
CA ALA A 9 10.06 0.05 8.17
C ALA A 9 11.06 -1.05 7.79
N ARG A 10 11.83 -0.85 6.70
CA ARG A 10 12.88 -1.80 6.31
C ARG A 10 13.94 -1.97 7.40
N LYS A 11 14.39 -0.89 8.05
CA LYS A 11 15.34 -0.96 9.17
C LYS A 11 14.76 -1.68 10.40
N LEU A 12 13.46 -1.52 10.68
CA LEU A 12 12.80 -2.23 11.77
C LEU A 12 12.71 -3.74 11.50
N VAL A 13 12.43 -4.13 10.25
CA VAL A 13 12.45 -5.52 9.81
C VAL A 13 13.87 -6.10 9.93
N GLU A 14 14.87 -5.38 9.44
CA GLU A 14 16.29 -5.75 9.56
C GLU A 14 16.73 -5.92 11.02
N ALA A 15 16.20 -5.09 11.93
CA ALA A 15 16.44 -5.20 13.37
C ALA A 15 15.65 -6.33 14.06
N GLY A 16 14.88 -7.13 13.33
CA GLY A 16 14.15 -8.29 13.84
C GLY A 16 12.72 -8.02 14.32
N SER A 17 12.14 -6.87 13.99
CA SER A 17 10.72 -6.62 14.28
C SER A 17 9.84 -7.59 13.51
N THR A 18 8.95 -8.30 14.20
CA THR A 18 8.08 -9.33 13.60
C THR A 18 6.83 -8.78 12.93
N PHE A 19 6.46 -7.53 13.24
CA PHE A 19 5.32 -6.86 12.66
C PHE A 19 5.55 -5.35 12.62
N VAL A 20 5.37 -4.75 11.44
CA VAL A 20 5.56 -3.31 11.20
C VAL A 20 4.37 -2.79 10.41
N THR A 21 3.75 -1.73 10.92
CA THR A 21 2.67 -1.03 10.21
C THR A 21 3.14 0.33 9.72
N VAL A 22 2.88 0.61 8.45
CA VAL A 22 3.07 1.95 7.86
C VAL A 22 1.71 2.49 7.46
N ASN A 23 1.26 3.54 8.14
CA ASN A 23 0.05 4.25 7.78
C ASN A 23 0.38 5.40 6.83
N TRP A 24 -0.37 5.51 5.73
CA TRP A 24 -0.22 6.60 4.80
C TRP A 24 -1.52 7.36 4.55
N GLU A 25 -1.56 8.58 5.05
CA GLU A 25 -2.57 9.57 4.70
C GLU A 25 -2.13 10.39 3.48
N ALA A 26 -3.04 10.57 2.52
CA ALA A 26 -2.78 11.25 1.26
C ALA A 26 -2.36 12.73 1.46
N GLN A 27 -1.58 13.28 0.52
CA GLN A 27 -1.01 14.62 0.66
C GLN A 27 -2.00 15.75 0.36
N ARG A 28 -1.63 16.97 0.79
CA ARG A 28 -2.21 18.26 0.34
C ARG A 28 -3.73 18.38 0.52
N GLY A 29 -4.24 17.88 1.65
CA GLY A 29 -5.68 17.88 1.94
C GLY A 29 -6.48 16.83 1.17
N GLY A 30 -5.80 15.92 0.46
CA GLY A 30 -6.39 14.70 -0.08
C GLY A 30 -6.60 13.66 1.00
N HIS A 31 -7.49 12.71 0.74
CA HIS A 31 -7.77 11.57 1.61
C HIS A 31 -8.15 10.35 0.77
N TRP A 32 -8.13 9.18 1.39
CA TRP A 32 -8.58 7.93 0.75
C TRP A 32 -10.10 7.74 0.81
N ASP A 33 -10.82 8.62 1.50
CA ASP A 33 -12.28 8.61 1.59
C ASP A 33 -12.96 9.19 0.35
N LEU A 34 -12.77 8.56 -0.81
CA LEU A 34 -13.06 9.13 -2.13
C LEU A 34 -14.57 9.21 -2.48
N HIS A 35 -15.35 10.03 -1.76
CA HIS A 35 -16.79 10.25 -2.01
C HIS A 35 -17.10 11.22 -3.16
N GLY A 36 -16.08 11.81 -3.78
CA GLY A 36 -16.19 12.64 -4.98
C GLY A 36 -14.84 12.79 -5.66
N ASN A 37 -14.80 13.20 -6.94
CA ASN A 37 -13.57 13.42 -7.72
C ASN A 37 -12.50 12.31 -7.58
N THR A 38 -12.92 11.04 -7.55
CA THR A 38 -12.02 9.89 -7.36
C THR A 38 -10.88 9.89 -8.37
N PHE A 39 -11.18 10.13 -9.64
CA PHE A 39 -10.18 10.09 -10.71
C PHE A 39 -9.16 11.22 -10.61
N GLY A 40 -9.57 12.43 -10.21
CA GLY A 40 -8.66 13.55 -10.02
C GLY A 40 -7.71 13.31 -8.84
N MET A 41 -8.25 12.81 -7.72
CA MET A 41 -7.44 12.49 -6.54
C MET A 41 -6.48 11.33 -6.77
N LEU A 42 -6.95 10.23 -7.38
CA LEU A 42 -6.12 9.05 -7.62
C LEU A 42 -4.94 9.32 -8.57
N ARG A 43 -5.06 10.29 -9.49
CA ARG A 43 -3.92 10.73 -10.34
C ARG A 43 -2.75 11.27 -9.52
N GLY A 44 -3.02 11.85 -8.35
CA GLY A 44 -1.99 12.28 -7.41
C GLY A 44 -1.53 11.17 -6.45
N HIS A 45 -2.47 10.35 -5.98
CA HIS A 45 -2.17 9.35 -4.95
C HIS A 45 -1.45 8.12 -5.51
N LEU A 46 -1.93 7.55 -6.62
CA LEU A 46 -1.41 6.28 -7.12
C LEU A 46 0.09 6.30 -7.47
N PRO A 47 0.65 7.34 -8.10
CA PRO A 47 2.09 7.39 -8.37
C PRO A 47 2.95 7.41 -7.09
N VAL A 48 2.46 8.06 -6.04
CA VAL A 48 3.16 8.09 -4.74
C VAL A 48 3.08 6.73 -4.05
N LEU A 49 1.91 6.07 -4.11
CA LEU A 49 1.75 4.70 -3.61
C LEU A 49 2.73 3.76 -4.29
N ASP A 50 2.73 3.78 -5.62
CA ASP A 50 3.53 2.92 -6.46
C ASP A 50 5.03 3.08 -6.18
N ALA A 51 5.52 4.33 -6.10
CA ALA A 51 6.90 4.61 -5.76
C ALA A 51 7.28 4.12 -4.35
N MET A 52 6.42 4.31 -3.36
CA MET A 52 6.67 3.89 -1.99
C MET A 52 6.71 2.36 -1.84
N VAL A 53 5.74 1.67 -2.43
CA VAL A 53 5.63 0.20 -2.37
C VAL A 53 6.77 -0.44 -3.16
N THR A 54 7.04 0.05 -4.38
CA THR A 54 8.15 -0.42 -5.20
C THR A 54 9.48 -0.27 -4.47
N ALA A 55 9.76 0.91 -3.90
CA ALA A 55 11.01 1.13 -3.15
C ALA A 55 11.14 0.18 -1.96
N LEU A 56 10.08 -0.03 -1.17
CA LEU A 56 10.11 -0.95 -0.03
C LEU A 56 10.38 -2.39 -0.47
N VAL A 57 9.66 -2.86 -1.48
CA VAL A 57 9.78 -4.24 -1.98
C VAL A 57 11.16 -4.46 -2.60
N THR A 58 11.68 -3.51 -3.38
CA THR A 58 13.04 -3.56 -3.94
C THR A 58 14.08 -3.59 -2.83
N ASP A 59 14.01 -2.70 -1.84
CA ASP A 59 14.97 -2.67 -0.73
C ASP A 59 14.99 -3.99 0.07
N LEU A 60 13.82 -4.56 0.35
CA LEU A 60 13.70 -5.86 1.04
C LEU A 60 14.24 -6.99 0.17
N LYS A 61 14.02 -6.94 -1.16
CA LYS A 61 14.53 -7.94 -2.09
C LYS A 61 16.07 -7.89 -2.16
N ASP A 62 16.63 -6.71 -2.34
CA ASP A 62 18.08 -6.51 -2.51
C ASP A 62 18.86 -6.85 -1.23
N SER A 63 18.22 -6.75 -0.06
CA SER A 63 18.77 -7.18 1.23
C SER A 63 18.48 -8.64 1.59
N GLY A 64 17.76 -9.39 0.74
CA GLY A 64 17.35 -10.77 1.00
C GLY A 64 16.27 -10.93 2.08
N LEU A 65 15.76 -9.82 2.65
CA LEU A 65 14.72 -9.81 3.68
C LEU A 65 13.34 -10.17 3.15
N LEU A 66 13.09 -9.97 1.85
CA LEU A 66 11.80 -10.30 1.23
C LEU A 66 11.50 -11.81 1.26
N GLU A 67 12.53 -12.66 1.38
CA GLU A 67 12.35 -14.12 1.48
C GLU A 67 11.65 -14.55 2.77
N THR A 68 11.75 -13.74 3.82
CA THR A 68 11.19 -14.01 5.15
C THR A 68 10.13 -13.00 5.56
N THR A 69 9.84 -12.00 4.73
CA THR A 69 8.93 -10.90 5.05
C THR A 69 7.74 -10.88 4.10
N LEU A 70 6.53 -10.98 4.65
CA LEU A 70 5.30 -10.74 3.90
C LEU A 70 4.98 -9.24 3.89
N VAL A 71 4.94 -8.63 2.71
CA VAL A 71 4.45 -7.26 2.53
C VAL A 71 2.96 -7.29 2.18
N VAL A 72 2.14 -6.57 2.94
CA VAL A 72 0.70 -6.40 2.68
C VAL A 72 0.38 -4.92 2.52
N VAL A 73 -0.24 -4.58 1.40
CA VAL A 73 -0.76 -3.24 1.10
C VAL A 73 -2.27 -3.34 1.03
N MET A 74 -2.97 -2.67 1.95
CA MET A 74 -4.43 -2.72 2.03
C MET A 74 -5.02 -1.37 2.42
N GLY A 75 -6.26 -1.14 2.01
CA GLY A 75 -7.08 -0.03 2.47
C GLY A 75 -7.91 -0.40 3.70
N GLU A 76 -8.41 0.61 4.40
CA GLU A 76 -9.22 0.46 5.61
C GLU A 76 -10.67 0.03 5.32
N MET A 77 -11.26 0.55 4.24
CA MET A 77 -12.64 0.25 3.84
C MET A 77 -12.79 0.17 2.32
N GLY A 78 -13.55 -0.80 1.83
CA GLY A 78 -13.86 -0.86 0.40
C GLY A 78 -14.93 0.13 -0.04
N ARG A 79 -15.10 0.15 -1.36
CA ARG A 79 -15.84 1.20 -2.07
C ARG A 79 -16.79 0.60 -3.08
N THR A 80 -18.02 1.11 -3.08
CA THR A 80 -19.11 0.74 -4.00
C THR A 80 -18.59 0.49 -5.41
N PRO A 81 -18.95 -0.61 -6.10
CA PRO A 81 -18.49 -0.87 -7.48
C PRO A 81 -18.94 0.20 -8.49
N ARG A 82 -19.94 1.03 -8.12
CA ARG A 82 -20.55 2.07 -8.94
C ARG A 82 -19.97 3.45 -8.62
N ILE A 83 -19.92 4.32 -9.62
CA ILE A 83 -19.56 5.73 -9.44
C ILE A 83 -20.82 6.53 -9.05
N ASN A 84 -20.71 7.34 -7.99
CA ASN A 84 -21.80 8.21 -7.54
C ASN A 84 -21.89 9.51 -8.36
N ALA A 85 -22.91 10.34 -8.12
CA ALA A 85 -23.14 11.58 -8.86
C ALA A 85 -22.01 12.64 -8.73
N LYS A 86 -21.11 12.48 -7.73
CA LYS A 86 -19.96 13.36 -7.49
C LYS A 86 -18.67 12.83 -8.11
N ALA A 87 -18.76 11.84 -8.98
CA ALA A 87 -17.61 11.08 -9.49
C ALA A 87 -16.79 10.40 -8.37
N GLY A 88 -17.47 10.04 -7.28
CA GLY A 88 -16.95 9.35 -6.11
C GLY A 88 -17.35 7.88 -6.03
N ARG A 89 -16.98 7.23 -4.92
CA ARG A 89 -17.46 5.89 -4.54
C ARG A 89 -17.77 5.87 -3.04
N ASP A 90 -19.00 5.51 -2.69
CA ASP A 90 -19.45 5.46 -1.30
C ASP A 90 -18.92 4.22 -0.57
N HIS A 91 -19.11 4.18 0.75
CA HIS A 91 -18.68 3.09 1.62
C HIS A 91 -19.31 1.75 1.23
N TRP A 92 -18.50 0.69 1.23
CA TRP A 92 -18.94 -0.67 0.95
C TRP A 92 -18.16 -1.67 1.83
N PRO A 93 -18.51 -1.79 3.12
CA PRO A 93 -17.72 -2.57 4.08
C PRO A 93 -17.71 -4.07 3.78
N GLN A 94 -18.65 -4.58 2.97
CA GLN A 94 -18.73 -5.99 2.60
C GLN A 94 -17.64 -6.41 1.59
N CYS A 95 -16.84 -5.47 1.09
CA CYS A 95 -15.79 -5.73 0.11
C CYS A 95 -14.54 -4.99 0.56
N GLY A 96 -13.40 -5.66 0.55
CA GLY A 96 -12.09 -5.08 0.83
C GLY A 96 -11.06 -5.67 -0.13
N SER A 97 -9.97 -4.94 -0.37
CA SER A 97 -8.91 -5.38 -1.26
C SER A 97 -7.55 -5.22 -0.59
N ALA A 98 -6.71 -6.23 -0.74
CA ALA A 98 -5.31 -6.22 -0.33
C ALA A 98 -4.44 -6.73 -1.48
N CYS A 99 -3.24 -6.18 -1.60
CA CYS A 99 -2.17 -6.71 -2.42
C CYS A 99 -1.09 -7.24 -1.49
N CYS A 100 -0.59 -8.45 -1.76
CA CYS A 100 0.48 -9.04 -0.97
C CYS A 100 1.62 -9.53 -1.85
N SER A 101 2.85 -9.45 -1.33
CA SER A 101 3.99 -10.12 -1.95
C SER A 101 3.89 -11.61 -1.68
N VAL A 102 3.99 -12.42 -2.73
CA VAL A 102 4.06 -13.88 -2.62
C VAL A 102 5.44 -14.35 -3.05
N ARG A 103 6.00 -15.26 -2.27
CA ARG A 103 7.24 -15.96 -2.63
C ARG A 103 6.93 -16.93 -3.76
N GLU A 104 7.69 -16.82 -4.85
CA GLU A 104 7.73 -17.87 -5.85
C GLU A 104 8.72 -18.92 -5.36
N SER A 105 8.26 -20.13 -5.03
CA SER A 105 9.16 -21.22 -4.69
C SER A 105 9.88 -21.64 -5.97
N SER A 106 11.14 -21.25 -6.14
CA SER A 106 12.00 -21.90 -7.12
C SER A 106 12.11 -23.38 -6.71
N GLY A 107 11.39 -24.26 -7.40
CA GLY A 107 11.54 -25.70 -7.23
C GLY A 107 12.98 -26.07 -7.53
N ALA A 108 13.74 -26.43 -6.50
CA ALA A 108 14.99 -27.13 -6.69
C ALA A 108 14.63 -28.56 -7.13
N ALA A 109 14.95 -28.88 -8.38
CA ALA A 109 15.18 -30.24 -8.85
C ALA A 109 16.64 -30.62 -8.57
#